data_AF-A0A318YXE0-F1
#
_entry.id   AF-A0A318YXE0-F1
#
_cell.length_a   1.000
_cell.length_b   1.000
_cell.length_c   1.000
_cell.angle_alpha   90.00
_cell.angle_beta   90.00
_cell.angle_gamma   90.00
#
_symmetry.space_group_name_H-M   'P 1'
#
loop_
_entity.id
_entity.type
_entity.pdbx_description
1 polymer ?
#
loop_
_entity_poly.entity_id
_entity_poly.type
_entity_poly.pdbx_seq_one_letter_code
_entity_poly.pdbx_strand_id
1 'polypeptide(L)'
;MSSRIESLATTITDSAQQLQTMLAQHGIKEPSFSATCPPSLALPPPVEAARNALLHTAIKHTHLITLHFIQEFNITHLVPPNRTISFAALSTQYNVPEADVRRLIHHAMTIRVFNKPAKNEVTHTRASILLRQEDFHDWIRLTCTNNWPGATKGFALANNGLALYNILSQSPTRTTTFAASKRGYISGTAMGITPLVTSIQPLLSTLPADSVVVNISGAQGDISFALLRPALCPGVRVLIHDHILEPYPAQEPMWKRRLTSNMDVNILQLLNTRERDEAQWHGLLQEADEQFQWVGVQRVEGSALAVVEVVWMNDY
;
A
#
# COMPACT_ATOMS: atom_id res chain seq x y z
N MET A 1 17.02 25.87 -26.60
CA MET A 1 16.34 25.17 -25.48
C MET A 1 16.46 23.68 -25.76
N SER A 2 17.03 22.88 -24.85
CA SER A 2 17.06 21.42 -25.02
C SER A 2 15.62 20.88 -25.03
N SER A 3 15.36 19.85 -25.85
CA SER A 3 14.04 19.23 -25.92
C SER A 3 13.63 18.69 -24.55
N ARG A 4 12.35 18.85 -24.17
CA ARG A 4 11.82 18.26 -22.93
C ARG A 4 11.98 16.73 -22.90
N ILE A 5 11.95 16.09 -24.07
CA ILE A 5 12.14 14.64 -24.20
C ILE A 5 13.62 14.28 -23.97
N GLU A 6 14.55 15.06 -24.52
CA GLU A 6 15.99 14.87 -24.31
C GLU A 6 16.35 15.09 -22.84
N SER A 7 15.85 16.16 -22.23
CA SER A 7 16.04 16.44 -20.81
C SER A 7 15.52 15.30 -19.92
N LEU A 8 14.35 14.74 -20.23
CA LEU A 8 13.82 13.58 -19.52
C LEU A 8 14.70 12.34 -19.72
N ALA A 9 15.17 12.08 -20.94
CA ALA A 9 16.04 10.95 -21.23
C ALA A 9 17.39 11.05 -20.49
N THR A 10 17.97 12.26 -20.41
CA THR A 10 19.17 12.54 -19.61
C THR A 10 18.90 12.26 -18.13
N THR A 11 17.81 12.79 -17.56
CA THR A 11 17.46 12.53 -16.16
C THR A 11 17.27 11.05 -15.86
N ILE A 12 16.62 10.29 -16.76
CA ILE A 12 16.45 8.84 -16.60
C ILE A 12 17.81 8.14 -16.64
N THR A 13 18.69 8.53 -17.56
CA THR A 13 20.02 7.93 -17.72
C THR A 13 20.89 8.18 -16.49
N ASP A 14 20.96 9.43 -16.02
CA ASP A 14 21.74 9.82 -14.84
C ASP A 14 21.24 9.09 -13.59
N SER A 15 19.91 9.05 -13.40
CA SER A 15 19.29 8.35 -12.27
C SER A 15 19.55 6.84 -12.31
N ALA A 16 19.50 6.22 -13.50
CA ALA A 16 19.78 4.80 -13.68
C ALA A 16 21.26 4.48 -13.39
N GLN A 17 22.19 5.33 -13.82
CA GLN A 17 23.62 5.17 -13.55
C GLN A 17 23.95 5.34 -12.06
N GLN A 18 23.30 6.30 -11.39
CA GLN A 18 23.43 6.48 -9.95
C GLN A 18 22.90 5.24 -9.20
N LEU A 19 21.74 4.73 -9.59
CA LEU A 19 21.16 3.52 -9.02
C LEU A 19 22.08 2.30 -9.22
N GLN A 20 22.59 2.08 -10.42
CA GLN A 20 23.54 1.00 -10.72
C GLN A 20 24.79 1.08 -9.84
N THR A 21 25.37 2.28 -9.72
CA THR A 21 26.58 2.52 -8.89
C THR A 21 26.30 2.16 -7.43
N MET A 22 25.16 2.59 -6.88
CA MET A 22 24.82 2.30 -5.50
C MET A 22 24.52 0.81 -5.25
N LEU A 23 23.86 0.12 -6.20
CA LEU A 23 23.65 -1.33 -6.10
C LEU A 23 24.98 -2.08 -6.04
N ALA A 24 25.92 -1.73 -6.93
CA ALA A 24 27.25 -2.33 -6.96
C ALA A 24 28.04 -2.11 -5.66
N GLN A 25 28.03 -0.87 -5.12
CA GLN A 25 28.70 -0.54 -3.86
C GLN A 25 28.21 -1.35 -2.65
N HIS A 26 26.93 -1.73 -2.65
CA HIS A 26 26.31 -2.50 -1.56
C HIS A 26 26.26 -4.00 -1.84
N GLY A 27 26.88 -4.48 -2.93
CA GLY A 27 26.86 -5.90 -3.31
C GLY A 27 25.46 -6.41 -3.68
N ILE A 28 24.54 -5.53 -4.08
CA ILE A 28 23.16 -5.86 -4.40
C ILE A 28 23.07 -6.20 -5.90
N LYS A 29 22.52 -7.39 -6.21
CA LYS A 29 22.29 -7.80 -7.60
C LYS A 29 21.25 -6.90 -8.28
N GLU A 30 21.47 -6.57 -9.54
CA GLU A 30 20.55 -5.76 -10.31
C GLU A 30 19.13 -6.38 -10.39
N PRO A 31 18.08 -5.57 -10.26
CA PRO A 31 16.71 -6.03 -10.39
C PRO A 31 16.42 -6.48 -11.83
N SER A 32 15.56 -7.49 -11.98
CA SER A 32 15.13 -7.97 -13.29
C SER A 32 13.68 -8.47 -13.26
N PHE A 33 13.09 -8.65 -14.44
CA PHE A 33 11.75 -9.24 -14.56
C PHE A 33 11.72 -10.75 -14.34
N SER A 34 12.86 -11.40 -14.09
CA SER A 34 12.95 -12.84 -13.89
C SER A 34 12.18 -13.29 -12.64
N ALA A 35 11.51 -14.45 -12.73
CA ALA A 35 10.87 -15.12 -11.60
C ALA A 35 11.86 -15.48 -10.47
N THR A 36 13.16 -15.56 -10.74
CA THR A 36 14.22 -15.89 -9.76
C THR A 36 14.89 -14.69 -9.09
N CYS A 37 14.58 -13.47 -9.50
CA CYS A 37 14.99 -12.26 -8.78
C CYS A 37 14.48 -12.30 -7.29
N PRO A 38 14.97 -11.47 -6.37
CA PRO A 38 14.34 -11.33 -5.05
C PRO A 38 13.06 -10.48 -5.11
N PRO A 39 12.03 -10.74 -4.28
CA PRO A 39 10.76 -9.99 -4.26
C PRO A 39 10.89 -8.58 -3.66
N SER A 40 11.79 -8.39 -2.69
CA SER A 40 12.17 -7.10 -2.14
C SER A 40 13.69 -7.06 -2.05
N LEU A 41 14.27 -5.96 -2.54
CA LEU A 41 15.64 -5.62 -2.22
C LEU A 41 15.52 -4.67 -1.03
N ALA A 42 16.09 -5.02 0.13
CA ALA A 42 16.28 -4.06 1.21
C ALA A 42 17.30 -3.03 0.73
N LEU A 43 16.81 -1.99 0.07
CA LEU A 43 17.64 -0.96 -0.51
C LEU A 43 18.01 0.04 0.59
N PRO A 44 19.29 0.45 0.68
CA PRO A 44 19.66 1.58 1.52
C PRO A 44 18.84 2.83 1.12
N PRO A 45 18.52 3.74 2.06
CA PRO A 45 17.62 4.88 1.79
C PRO A 45 17.96 5.71 0.54
N PRO A 46 19.24 6.00 0.22
CA PRO A 46 19.59 6.71 -1.02
C PRO A 46 19.22 5.95 -2.30
N VAL A 47 19.33 4.61 -2.26
CA VAL A 47 19.05 3.71 -3.37
C VAL A 47 17.55 3.59 -3.60
N GLU A 48 16.80 3.52 -2.50
CA GLU A 48 15.34 3.54 -2.50
C GLU A 48 14.78 4.86 -3.08
N ALA A 49 15.36 6.00 -2.69
CA ALA A 49 14.98 7.32 -3.20
C ALA A 49 15.19 7.44 -4.72
N ALA A 50 16.36 7.01 -5.22
CA ALA A 50 16.66 7.02 -6.65
C ALA A 50 15.71 6.11 -7.45
N ARG A 51 15.39 4.92 -6.91
CA ARG A 51 14.42 4.00 -7.53
C ARG A 51 13.03 4.64 -7.60
N ASN A 52 12.55 5.25 -6.51
CA ASN A 52 11.22 5.84 -6.46
C ASN A 52 11.09 7.08 -7.36
N ALA A 53 12.18 7.82 -7.60
CA ALA A 53 12.20 8.91 -8.57
C ALA A 53 12.03 8.42 -10.03
N LEU A 54 12.55 7.22 -10.35
CA LEU A 54 12.42 6.60 -11.67
C LEU A 54 11.05 5.95 -11.91
N LEU A 55 10.40 5.47 -10.85
CA LEU A 55 9.15 4.73 -10.98
C LEU A 55 7.96 5.66 -11.23
N HIS A 56 7.37 5.51 -12.42
CA HIS A 56 6.04 6.03 -12.74
C HIS A 56 5.15 4.88 -13.17
N THR A 57 4.20 4.48 -12.33
CA THR A 57 3.17 3.51 -12.69
C THR A 57 1.81 4.19 -12.73
N ALA A 58 1.17 4.13 -13.89
CA ALA A 58 -0.23 4.46 -14.06
C ALA A 58 -1.01 3.13 -14.15
N ILE A 59 -1.72 2.76 -13.08
CA ILE A 59 -2.68 1.67 -13.14
C ILE A 59 -3.88 2.17 -13.97
N LYS A 60 -4.15 1.53 -15.11
CA LYS A 60 -5.30 1.85 -15.95
C LYS A 60 -6.46 0.91 -15.62
N HIS A 61 -7.69 1.36 -15.88
CA HIS A 61 -8.90 0.54 -15.68
C HIS A 61 -8.83 -0.81 -16.41
N THR A 62 -8.16 -0.87 -17.57
CA THR A 62 -7.94 -2.13 -18.31
C THR A 62 -7.05 -3.12 -17.56
N HIS A 63 -6.12 -2.65 -16.71
CA HIS A 63 -5.29 -3.52 -15.88
C HIS A 63 -6.14 -4.25 -14.84
N LEU A 64 -7.19 -3.59 -14.30
CA LEU A 64 -8.08 -4.17 -13.31
C LEU A 64 -8.88 -5.35 -13.86
N ILE A 65 -9.31 -5.30 -15.13
CA ILE A 65 -10.01 -6.42 -15.79
C ILE A 65 -9.13 -7.69 -15.78
N THR A 66 -7.87 -7.54 -16.20
CA THR A 66 -6.93 -8.67 -16.27
C THR A 66 -6.51 -9.14 -14.89
N LEU A 67 -6.24 -8.21 -13.96
CA LEU A 67 -5.90 -8.58 -12.59
C LEU A 67 -7.05 -9.31 -11.91
N HIS A 68 -8.30 -8.86 -12.11
CA HIS A 68 -9.49 -9.54 -11.61
C HIS A 68 -9.59 -10.97 -12.14
N PHE A 69 -9.40 -11.18 -13.45
CA PHE A 69 -9.36 -12.52 -14.05
C PHE A 69 -8.27 -13.40 -13.42
N ILE A 70 -7.07 -12.87 -13.24
CA ILE A 70 -5.95 -13.61 -12.63
C ILE A 70 -6.28 -14.04 -11.20
N GLN A 71 -6.90 -13.17 -10.41
CA GLN A 71 -7.27 -13.47 -9.03
C GLN A 71 -8.45 -14.43 -8.94
N GLU A 72 -9.49 -14.22 -9.74
CA GLU A 72 -10.73 -15.01 -9.68
C GLU A 72 -10.50 -16.46 -10.06
N PHE A 73 -9.68 -16.69 -11.09
CA PHE A 73 -9.28 -18.02 -11.55
C PHE A 73 -7.94 -18.47 -10.96
N ASN A 74 -7.42 -17.76 -9.95
CA ASN A 74 -6.20 -18.11 -9.24
C ASN A 74 -5.01 -18.49 -10.16
N ILE A 75 -4.87 -17.80 -11.29
CA ILE A 75 -3.97 -18.20 -12.39
C ILE A 75 -2.51 -18.25 -11.93
N THR A 76 -2.12 -17.35 -11.02
CA THR A 76 -0.78 -17.29 -10.45
C THR A 76 -0.39 -18.54 -9.68
N HIS A 77 -1.35 -19.29 -9.13
CA HIS A 77 -1.08 -20.55 -8.44
C HIS A 77 -1.12 -21.77 -9.38
N LEU A 78 -1.72 -21.65 -10.56
CA LEU A 78 -1.73 -22.70 -11.57
C LEU A 78 -0.46 -22.73 -12.43
N VAL A 79 0.10 -21.56 -12.75
CA VAL A 79 1.38 -21.50 -13.46
C VAL A 79 2.47 -22.01 -12.50
N PRO A 80 3.25 -23.05 -12.85
CA PRO A 80 4.31 -23.51 -11.96
C PRO A 80 5.45 -22.49 -11.89
N PRO A 81 6.00 -22.15 -10.70
CA PRO A 81 6.99 -21.08 -10.52
C PRO A 81 8.23 -21.15 -11.43
N ASN A 82 8.69 -22.36 -11.75
CA ASN A 82 9.90 -22.60 -12.56
C ASN A 82 9.61 -23.39 -13.86
N ARG A 83 8.35 -23.47 -14.28
CA ARG A 83 7.98 -24.15 -15.53
C ARG A 83 7.00 -23.28 -16.32
N THR A 84 6.51 -23.84 -17.41
CA THR A 84 5.52 -23.22 -18.27
C THR A 84 4.22 -24.00 -18.18
N ILE A 85 3.11 -23.34 -18.54
CA ILE A 85 1.80 -23.97 -18.73
C ILE A 85 1.22 -23.48 -20.05
N SER A 86 0.44 -24.33 -20.73
CA SER A 86 -0.21 -23.96 -21.99
C SER A 86 -1.51 -23.19 -21.75
N PHE A 87 -1.91 -22.35 -22.72
CA PHE A 87 -3.23 -21.70 -22.67
C PHE A 87 -4.38 -22.71 -22.64
N ALA A 88 -4.24 -23.82 -23.38
CA ALA A 88 -5.23 -24.89 -23.39
C ALA A 88 -5.40 -25.53 -22.00
N ALA A 89 -4.31 -25.76 -21.26
CA ALA A 89 -4.39 -26.28 -19.90
C ALA A 89 -5.11 -25.32 -18.94
N LEU A 90 -4.84 -24.00 -19.05
CA LEU A 90 -5.55 -22.97 -18.27
C LEU A 90 -7.05 -22.89 -18.65
N SER A 91 -7.37 -23.03 -19.93
CA SER A 91 -8.74 -23.04 -20.46
C SER A 91 -9.55 -24.21 -19.90
N THR A 92 -9.01 -25.42 -19.97
CA THR A 92 -9.66 -26.65 -19.50
C THR A 92 -9.94 -26.62 -17.99
N GLN A 93 -9.02 -26.08 -17.18
CA GLN A 93 -9.14 -26.09 -15.72
C GLN A 93 -10.41 -25.38 -15.21
N TYR A 94 -10.84 -24.31 -15.87
CA TYR A 94 -11.98 -23.49 -15.43
C TYR A 94 -13.11 -23.38 -16.46
N ASN A 95 -13.04 -24.16 -17.54
CA ASN A 95 -14.00 -24.10 -18.62
C ASN A 95 -14.19 -22.68 -19.19
N VAL A 96 -13.07 -21.93 -19.32
CA VAL A 96 -13.03 -20.60 -19.93
C VAL A 96 -12.54 -20.74 -21.37
N PRO A 97 -13.18 -20.11 -22.38
CA PRO A 97 -12.72 -20.19 -23.77
C PRO A 97 -11.25 -19.80 -23.91
N GLU A 98 -10.45 -20.63 -24.60
CA GLU A 98 -9.00 -20.39 -24.74
C GLU A 98 -8.68 -19.03 -25.37
N ALA A 99 -9.53 -18.54 -26.27
CA ALA A 99 -9.41 -17.22 -26.86
C ALA A 99 -9.46 -16.09 -25.80
N ASP A 100 -10.30 -16.23 -24.78
CA ASP A 100 -10.43 -15.27 -23.68
C ASP A 100 -9.25 -15.35 -22.72
N VAL A 101 -8.84 -16.58 -22.36
CA VAL A 101 -7.62 -16.79 -21.55
C VAL A 101 -6.41 -16.15 -22.24
N ARG A 102 -6.24 -16.40 -23.55
CA ARG A 102 -5.13 -15.85 -24.33
C ARG A 102 -5.18 -14.33 -24.39
N ARG A 103 -6.35 -13.74 -24.62
CA ARG A 103 -6.56 -12.29 -24.65
C ARG A 103 -6.16 -11.64 -23.32
N LEU A 104 -6.64 -12.19 -22.20
CA LEU A 104 -6.41 -11.62 -20.87
C LEU A 104 -4.96 -11.80 -20.42
N ILE A 105 -4.35 -12.95 -20.70
CA ILE A 105 -2.94 -13.22 -20.34
C ILE A 105 -1.98 -12.43 -21.24
N HIS A 106 -2.26 -12.25 -22.54
CA HIS A 106 -1.45 -11.36 -23.38
C HIS A 106 -1.49 -9.91 -22.88
N HIS A 107 -2.65 -9.43 -22.42
CA HIS A 107 -2.72 -8.11 -21.79
C HIS A 107 -1.93 -8.07 -20.46
N ALA A 108 -1.97 -9.13 -19.65
CA ALA A 108 -1.16 -9.24 -18.43
C ALA A 108 0.35 -9.08 -18.73
N MET A 109 0.82 -9.70 -19.81
CA MET A 109 2.22 -9.61 -20.24
C MET A 109 2.63 -8.16 -20.58
N THR A 110 1.72 -7.32 -21.08
CA THR A 110 2.02 -5.90 -21.39
C THR A 110 2.28 -5.06 -20.15
N ILE A 111 1.76 -5.49 -19.00
CA ILE A 111 2.04 -4.90 -17.68
C ILE A 111 3.04 -5.74 -16.88
N ARG A 112 3.81 -6.59 -17.58
CA ARG A 112 4.88 -7.45 -17.04
C ARG A 112 4.41 -8.51 -16.05
N VAL A 113 3.12 -8.84 -16.03
CA VAL A 113 2.56 -9.96 -15.27
C VAL A 113 2.50 -11.18 -16.19
N PHE A 114 3.33 -12.19 -15.91
CA PHE A 114 3.66 -13.32 -16.79
C PHE A 114 4.47 -12.94 -18.03
N ASN A 115 5.10 -13.96 -18.64
CA ASN A 115 5.87 -13.85 -19.86
C ASN A 115 5.54 -15.03 -20.80
N LYS A 116 5.87 -14.86 -22.08
CA LYS A 116 5.62 -15.83 -23.14
C LYS A 116 6.93 -16.49 -23.59
N PRO A 117 7.29 -17.67 -23.06
CA PRO A 117 8.51 -18.36 -23.46
C PRO A 117 8.38 -19.02 -24.84
N ALA A 118 7.17 -19.42 -25.24
CA ALA A 118 6.86 -20.03 -26.53
C ALA A 118 5.44 -19.64 -27.01
N LYS A 119 5.09 -19.96 -28.26
CA LYS A 119 3.86 -19.48 -28.95
C LYS A 119 2.57 -19.69 -28.15
N ASN A 120 2.46 -20.79 -27.40
CA ASN A 120 1.24 -21.19 -26.68
C ASN A 120 1.47 -21.40 -25.17
N GLU A 121 2.55 -20.85 -24.63
CA GLU A 121 2.96 -21.08 -23.25
C GLU A 121 2.98 -19.80 -22.43
N VAL A 122 2.82 -19.97 -21.12
CA VAL A 122 2.84 -18.93 -20.09
C VAL A 122 3.86 -19.34 -19.04
N THR A 123 4.72 -18.40 -18.65
CA THR A 123 5.63 -18.55 -17.51
C THR A 123 5.60 -17.31 -16.62
N HIS A 124 6.18 -17.44 -15.43
CA HIS A 124 6.24 -16.35 -14.48
C HIS A 124 7.27 -15.29 -14.83
N THR A 125 6.92 -14.05 -14.51
CA THR A 125 7.82 -12.93 -14.20
C THR A 125 7.89 -12.72 -12.69
N ARG A 126 8.84 -11.89 -12.23
CA ARG A 126 8.89 -11.36 -10.86
C ARG A 126 7.52 -10.87 -10.39
N ALA A 127 6.84 -10.04 -11.19
CA ALA A 127 5.55 -9.45 -10.80
C ALA A 127 4.48 -10.52 -10.58
N SER A 128 4.39 -11.53 -11.46
CA SER A 128 3.42 -12.63 -11.27
C SER A 128 3.76 -13.57 -10.12
N ILE A 129 5.03 -13.70 -9.72
CA ILE A 129 5.43 -14.44 -8.51
C ILE A 129 5.00 -13.67 -7.25
N LEU A 130 5.15 -12.35 -7.26
CA LEU A 130 4.73 -11.49 -6.14
C LEU A 130 3.21 -11.64 -5.88
N LEU A 131 2.41 -11.72 -6.94
CA LEU A 131 0.96 -11.95 -6.86
C LEU A 131 0.55 -13.33 -6.30
N ARG A 132 1.50 -14.23 -5.99
CA ARG A 132 1.22 -15.49 -5.29
C ARG A 132 1.32 -15.37 -3.77
N GLN A 133 2.02 -14.34 -3.28
CA GLN A 133 2.10 -14.11 -1.84
C GLN A 133 0.71 -13.70 -1.34
N GLU A 134 0.22 -14.34 -0.27
CA GLU A 134 -1.15 -14.16 0.23
C GLU A 134 -1.49 -12.68 0.42
N ASP A 135 -0.57 -11.93 1.03
CA ASP A 135 -0.75 -10.50 1.33
C ASP A 135 -0.96 -9.65 0.05
N PHE A 136 -0.23 -9.93 -1.02
CA PHE A 136 -0.37 -9.23 -2.31
C PHE A 136 -1.57 -9.74 -3.12
N HIS A 137 -1.80 -11.05 -3.09
CA HIS A 137 -2.95 -11.69 -3.74
C HIS A 137 -4.26 -11.08 -3.21
N ASP A 138 -4.41 -11.02 -1.89
CA ASP A 138 -5.61 -10.51 -1.24
C ASP A 138 -5.76 -9.00 -1.37
N TRP A 139 -4.66 -8.25 -1.48
CA TRP A 139 -4.72 -6.83 -1.82
C TRP A 139 -5.28 -6.58 -3.23
N ILE A 140 -4.83 -7.32 -4.23
CA ILE A 140 -5.38 -7.20 -5.60
C ILE A 140 -6.82 -7.70 -5.64
N ARG A 141 -7.15 -8.79 -4.93
CA ARG A 141 -8.51 -9.30 -4.83
C ARG A 141 -9.46 -8.27 -4.21
N LEU A 142 -9.06 -7.63 -3.10
CA LEU A 142 -9.80 -6.54 -2.49
C LEU A 142 -10.03 -5.40 -3.49
N THR A 143 -8.98 -5.01 -4.19
CA THR A 143 -9.04 -3.92 -5.18
C THR A 143 -10.05 -4.23 -6.28
N CYS A 144 -10.06 -5.45 -6.81
CA CYS A 144 -10.96 -5.83 -7.89
C CYS A 144 -12.41 -6.01 -7.43
N THR A 145 -12.64 -6.53 -6.22
CA THR A 145 -13.98 -6.89 -5.72
C THR A 145 -14.68 -5.79 -4.94
N ASN A 146 -13.93 -4.85 -4.35
CA ASN A 146 -14.48 -3.75 -3.56
C ASN A 146 -14.17 -2.40 -4.20
N ASN A 147 -12.88 -2.12 -4.43
CA ASN A 147 -12.47 -0.77 -4.82
C ASN A 147 -12.98 -0.45 -6.23
N TRP A 148 -12.83 -1.36 -7.19
CA TRP A 148 -13.22 -1.08 -8.56
C TRP A 148 -14.74 -0.88 -8.74
N PRO A 149 -15.64 -1.73 -8.20
CA PRO A 149 -17.07 -1.45 -8.21
C PRO A 149 -17.42 -0.15 -7.46
N GLY A 150 -16.82 0.07 -6.29
CA GLY A 150 -17.02 1.28 -5.50
C GLY A 150 -16.61 2.57 -6.21
N ALA A 151 -15.58 2.53 -7.06
CA ALA A 151 -15.12 3.69 -7.83
C ALA A 151 -16.18 4.23 -8.79
N THR A 152 -17.11 3.38 -9.23
CA THR A 152 -18.10 3.76 -10.25
C THR A 152 -19.35 4.43 -9.67
N LYS A 153 -19.70 4.13 -8.41
CA LYS A 153 -21.00 4.52 -7.81
C LYS A 153 -20.94 4.84 -6.30
N GLY A 154 -19.76 4.74 -5.67
CA GLY A 154 -19.59 4.74 -4.21
C GLY A 154 -19.77 3.34 -3.62
N PHE A 155 -18.99 2.98 -2.59
CA PHE A 155 -18.98 1.61 -2.04
C PHE A 155 -20.35 1.15 -1.55
N ALA A 156 -21.03 1.96 -0.74
CA ALA A 156 -22.33 1.58 -0.17
C ALA A 156 -23.37 1.36 -1.27
N LEU A 157 -23.43 2.24 -2.28
CA LEU A 157 -24.37 2.09 -3.40
C LEU A 157 -24.06 0.83 -4.24
N ALA A 158 -22.79 0.49 -4.43
CA ALA A 158 -22.38 -0.76 -5.08
C ALA A 158 -22.72 -2.02 -4.27
N ASN A 159 -23.03 -1.88 -2.97
CA ASN A 159 -23.34 -2.97 -2.05
C ASN A 159 -24.72 -2.79 -1.39
N ASN A 160 -25.72 -2.36 -2.18
CA ASN A 160 -27.13 -2.26 -1.75
C ASN A 160 -27.36 -1.39 -0.50
N GLY A 161 -26.62 -0.30 -0.35
CA GLY A 161 -26.73 0.67 0.74
C GLY A 161 -25.96 0.30 2.01
N LEU A 162 -25.26 -0.84 2.05
CA LEU A 162 -24.54 -1.28 3.24
C LEU A 162 -23.11 -0.73 3.29
N ALA A 163 -22.69 -0.27 4.47
CA ALA A 163 -21.31 0.15 4.73
C ALA A 163 -20.32 -1.04 4.68
N LEU A 164 -19.03 -0.76 4.45
CA LEU A 164 -17.98 -1.78 4.30
C LEU A 164 -17.98 -2.80 5.44
N TYR A 165 -17.93 -2.35 6.69
CA TYR A 165 -17.84 -3.26 7.83
C TYR A 165 -19.10 -4.13 8.01
N ASN A 166 -20.28 -3.63 7.63
CA ASN A 166 -21.53 -4.43 7.63
C ASN A 166 -21.49 -5.52 6.56
N ILE A 167 -20.85 -5.23 5.42
CA ILE A 167 -20.66 -6.20 4.35
C ILE A 167 -19.60 -7.24 4.72
N LEU A 168 -18.51 -6.83 5.37
CA LEU A 168 -17.47 -7.73 5.84
C LEU A 168 -18.01 -8.68 6.91
N SER A 169 -18.78 -8.17 7.88
CA SER A 169 -19.35 -8.99 8.97
C SER A 169 -20.29 -10.10 8.49
N GLN A 170 -20.90 -9.93 7.31
CA GLN A 170 -21.76 -10.93 6.67
C GLN A 170 -20.99 -12.04 5.96
N SER A 171 -19.67 -11.89 5.76
CA SER A 171 -18.86 -12.85 5.01
C SER A 171 -17.49 -13.06 5.66
N PRO A 172 -17.29 -14.21 6.35
CA PRO A 172 -15.99 -14.55 6.92
C PRO A 172 -14.86 -14.51 5.89
N THR A 173 -15.12 -15.01 4.67
CA THR A 173 -14.13 -14.96 3.57
C THR A 173 -13.73 -13.54 3.22
N ARG A 174 -14.69 -12.61 3.06
CA ARG A 174 -14.36 -11.19 2.77
C ARG A 174 -13.63 -10.54 3.94
N THR A 175 -13.98 -10.88 5.18
CA THR A 175 -13.26 -10.40 6.37
C THR A 175 -11.81 -10.88 6.37
N THR A 176 -11.55 -12.16 6.10
CA THR A 176 -10.20 -12.71 6.00
C THR A 176 -9.41 -12.05 4.88
N THR A 177 -9.99 -11.90 3.68
CA THR A 177 -9.34 -11.21 2.56
C THR A 177 -9.05 -9.75 2.88
N PHE A 178 -9.97 -9.04 3.54
CA PHE A 178 -9.74 -7.66 3.96
C PHE A 178 -8.59 -7.58 4.96
N ALA A 179 -8.56 -8.42 5.99
CA ALA A 179 -7.46 -8.45 6.96
C ALA A 179 -6.10 -8.78 6.30
N ALA A 180 -6.07 -9.74 5.38
CA ALA A 180 -4.87 -10.11 4.64
C ALA A 180 -4.37 -8.98 3.72
N SER A 181 -5.28 -8.25 3.06
CA SER A 181 -4.91 -7.08 2.26
C SER A 181 -4.20 -6.00 3.08
N LYS A 182 -4.53 -5.85 4.38
CA LYS A 182 -3.86 -4.90 5.28
C LYS A 182 -2.41 -5.27 5.52
N ARG A 183 -2.08 -6.56 5.56
CA ARG A 183 -0.68 -7.03 5.60
C ARG A 183 0.06 -6.71 4.29
N GLY A 184 -0.64 -6.74 3.16
CA GLY A 184 -0.10 -6.31 1.87
C GLY A 184 0.39 -4.87 1.87
N TYR A 185 -0.35 -3.93 2.47
CA TYR A 185 0.05 -2.52 2.56
C TYR A 185 1.36 -2.34 3.35
N ILE A 186 1.55 -3.06 4.45
CA ILE A 186 2.76 -2.95 5.30
C ILE A 186 3.96 -3.76 4.78
N SER A 187 3.79 -4.51 3.68
CA SER A 187 4.90 -5.26 3.06
C SER A 187 5.86 -4.36 2.26
N GLY A 188 5.41 -3.16 1.89
CA GLY A 188 6.23 -2.15 1.22
C GLY A 188 7.15 -1.42 2.20
N THR A 189 8.34 -1.05 1.75
CA THR A 189 9.35 -0.31 2.54
C THR A 189 8.82 0.99 3.14
N ALA A 190 8.08 1.78 2.36
CA ALA A 190 7.60 3.09 2.78
C ALA A 190 6.44 3.06 3.79
N MET A 191 5.69 1.95 3.86
CA MET A 191 4.58 1.75 4.80
C MET A 191 4.90 0.63 5.80
N GLY A 192 6.17 0.19 5.84
CA GLY A 192 6.60 -0.98 6.58
C GLY A 192 6.67 -0.76 8.08
N ILE A 193 6.81 -1.86 8.82
CA ILE A 193 6.89 -1.81 10.29
C ILE A 193 8.22 -1.24 10.79
N THR A 194 9.32 -1.37 10.03
CA THR A 194 10.65 -0.91 10.45
C THR A 194 10.69 0.60 10.65
N PRO A 195 10.26 1.45 9.69
CA PRO A 195 10.19 2.90 9.93
C PRO A 195 9.31 3.28 11.12
N LEU A 196 8.20 2.57 11.36
CA LEU A 196 7.35 2.76 12.53
C LEU A 196 8.14 2.52 13.83
N VAL A 197 8.77 1.36 13.97
CA VAL A 197 9.58 1.03 15.16
C VAL A 197 10.69 2.06 15.36
N THR A 198 11.40 2.44 14.29
CA THR A 198 12.44 3.48 14.35
C THR A 198 11.90 4.82 14.80
N SER A 199 10.68 5.21 14.39
CA SER A 199 10.06 6.48 14.78
C SER A 199 9.76 6.52 16.28
N ILE A 200 9.18 5.44 16.81
CA ILE A 200 8.68 5.42 18.20
C ILE A 200 9.74 5.00 19.21
N GLN A 201 10.81 4.32 18.80
CA GLN A 201 11.77 3.75 19.74
C GLN A 201 12.48 4.79 20.64
N PRO A 202 12.91 5.96 20.14
CA PRO A 202 13.42 7.02 21.01
C PRO A 202 12.40 7.44 22.06
N LEU A 203 11.13 7.61 21.66
CA LEU A 203 10.05 7.95 22.58
C LEU A 203 9.86 6.85 23.64
N LEU A 204 9.68 5.59 23.22
CA LEU A 204 9.48 4.46 24.12
C LEU A 204 10.62 4.31 25.15
N SER A 205 11.85 4.65 24.76
CA SER A 205 13.02 4.58 25.66
C SER A 205 13.02 5.63 26.79
N THR A 206 12.23 6.69 26.65
CA THR A 206 12.12 7.76 27.65
C THR A 206 10.93 7.59 28.60
N LEU A 207 10.06 6.61 28.33
CA LEU A 207 8.85 6.40 29.10
C LEU A 207 9.15 5.76 30.47
N PRO A 208 8.53 6.24 31.56
CA PRO A 208 8.47 5.52 32.82
C PRO A 208 7.97 4.08 32.64
N ALA A 209 8.46 3.15 33.47
CA ALA A 209 8.16 1.72 33.34
C ALA A 209 6.65 1.37 33.47
N ASP A 210 5.87 2.25 34.08
CA ASP A 210 4.41 2.15 34.28
C ASP A 210 3.59 2.86 33.18
N SER A 211 4.23 3.35 32.13
CA SER A 211 3.55 4.03 31.02
C SER A 211 2.66 3.08 30.22
N VAL A 212 1.43 3.51 29.95
CA VAL A 212 0.52 2.83 29.01
C VAL A 212 0.60 3.54 27.66
N VAL A 213 0.87 2.77 26.60
CA VAL A 213 0.88 3.27 25.21
C VAL A 213 -0.32 2.68 24.48
N VAL A 214 -1.15 3.55 23.94
CA VAL A 214 -2.32 3.15 23.13
C VAL A 214 -2.08 3.55 21.68
N ASN A 215 -2.06 2.55 20.79
CA ASN A 215 -1.98 2.76 19.36
C ASN A 215 -3.40 2.80 18.76
N ILE A 216 -3.76 3.94 18.17
CA ILE A 216 -5.05 4.14 17.52
C ILE A 216 -4.81 4.32 16.01
N SER A 217 -5.51 3.56 15.17
CA SER A 217 -5.56 3.83 13.73
C SER A 217 -6.45 5.05 13.46
N GLY A 218 -6.00 6.02 12.68
CA GLY A 218 -6.66 7.32 12.59
C GLY A 218 -7.80 7.45 11.56
N ALA A 219 -8.57 6.39 11.32
CA ALA A 219 -9.76 6.41 10.45
C ALA A 219 -10.83 7.45 10.88
N GLN A 220 -11.98 7.01 11.39
CA GLN A 220 -12.95 7.91 12.06
C GLN A 220 -12.61 7.96 13.56
N GLY A 221 -11.44 8.50 13.90
CA GLY A 221 -10.88 8.48 15.26
C GLY A 221 -11.85 8.86 16.40
N ASP A 222 -12.93 9.58 16.08
CA ASP A 222 -14.09 9.90 16.92
C ASP A 222 -14.62 8.73 17.77
N ILE A 223 -14.80 7.52 17.21
CA ILE A 223 -15.27 6.36 18.00
C ILE A 223 -14.15 5.83 18.92
N SER A 224 -12.92 5.77 18.41
CA SER A 224 -11.77 5.24 19.15
C SER A 224 -11.44 6.11 20.36
N PHE A 225 -11.48 7.44 20.22
CA PHE A 225 -11.26 8.36 21.34
C PHE A 225 -12.39 8.29 22.37
N ALA A 226 -13.65 8.20 21.92
CA ALA A 226 -14.78 8.04 22.84
C ALA A 226 -14.71 6.74 23.66
N LEU A 227 -14.23 5.64 23.06
CA LEU A 227 -14.02 4.37 23.76
C LEU A 227 -12.80 4.41 24.69
N LEU A 228 -11.76 5.17 24.33
CA LEU A 228 -10.53 5.25 25.11
C LEU A 228 -10.68 6.15 26.33
N ARG A 229 -11.44 7.25 26.22
CA ARG A 229 -11.59 8.29 27.25
C ARG A 229 -11.85 7.75 28.66
N PRO A 230 -12.77 6.78 28.89
CA PRO A 230 -13.04 6.25 30.24
C PRO A 230 -11.86 5.52 30.89
N ALA A 231 -10.85 5.13 30.11
CA ALA A 231 -9.68 4.38 30.56
C ALA A 231 -8.40 5.25 30.65
N LEU A 232 -8.47 6.54 30.32
CA LEU A 232 -7.31 7.43 30.36
C LEU A 232 -7.07 7.97 31.77
N CYS A 233 -5.84 7.77 32.25
CA CYS A 233 -5.31 8.35 33.48
C CYS A 233 -4.35 9.50 33.14
N PRO A 234 -4.11 10.45 34.05
CA PRO A 234 -3.13 11.53 33.84
C PRO A 234 -1.76 10.96 33.47
N GLY A 235 -1.11 11.60 32.49
CA GLY A 235 0.18 11.20 31.97
C GLY A 235 0.16 10.10 30.90
N VAL A 236 -1.00 9.48 30.61
CA VAL A 236 -1.11 8.49 29.52
C VAL A 236 -0.79 9.16 28.19
N ARG A 237 0.11 8.52 27.41
CA ARG A 237 0.49 8.94 26.07
C ARG A 237 -0.26 8.16 25.02
N VAL A 238 -0.87 8.88 24.09
CA VAL A 238 -1.57 8.30 22.94
C VAL A 238 -0.75 8.57 21.70
N LEU A 239 -0.42 7.49 20.97
CA LEU A 239 0.32 7.54 19.73
C LEU A 239 -0.62 7.16 18.59
N ILE A 240 -0.80 8.06 17.65
CA ILE A 240 -1.65 7.86 16.48
C ILE A 240 -0.72 7.73 15.27
N HIS A 241 -0.71 6.53 14.69
CA HIS A 241 0.11 6.25 13.52
C HIS A 241 -0.76 6.36 12.26
N ASP A 242 -0.50 7.38 11.44
CA ASP A 242 -1.32 7.67 10.26
C ASP A 242 -0.55 8.42 9.15
N HIS A 243 -1.18 8.60 7.99
CA HIS A 243 -0.73 9.58 7.02
C HIS A 243 -1.07 10.98 7.54
N ILE A 244 -0.04 11.83 7.60
CA ILE A 244 -0.22 13.24 7.93
C ILE A 244 0.12 14.06 6.70
N LEU A 245 -0.90 14.65 6.08
CA LEU A 245 -0.78 15.43 4.87
C LEU A 245 0.15 16.63 5.08
N GLU A 246 1.01 16.89 4.09
CA GLU A 246 1.82 18.10 4.06
C GLU A 246 0.99 19.26 3.46
N PRO A 247 0.97 20.44 4.09
CA PRO A 247 0.26 21.59 3.55
C PRO A 247 0.83 22.01 2.19
N TYR A 248 -0.04 22.49 1.31
CA TYR A 248 0.39 22.96 -0.01
C TYR A 248 1.03 24.35 0.07
N PRO A 249 2.16 24.63 -0.63
CA PRO A 249 2.88 23.73 -1.53
C PRO A 249 3.76 22.71 -0.78
N ALA A 250 3.45 21.44 -0.99
CA ALA A 250 4.17 20.32 -0.40
C ALA A 250 5.61 20.25 -0.95
N GLN A 251 6.59 20.11 -0.07
CA GLN A 251 8.00 19.93 -0.41
C GLN A 251 8.35 18.46 -0.67
N GLU A 252 7.46 17.53 -0.31
CA GLU A 252 7.67 16.11 -0.51
C GLU A 252 7.80 15.69 -2.00
N PRO A 253 8.64 14.68 -2.29
CA PRO A 253 8.80 14.17 -3.64
C PRO A 253 7.49 13.57 -4.18
N MET A 254 7.30 13.66 -5.50
CA MET A 254 6.04 13.32 -6.16
C MET A 254 5.59 11.87 -5.94
N TRP A 255 6.52 10.93 -5.76
CA TRP A 255 6.17 9.53 -5.48
C TRP A 255 5.46 9.37 -4.13
N LYS A 256 5.90 10.12 -3.11
CA LYS A 256 5.34 10.08 -1.76
C LYS A 256 3.96 10.74 -1.76
N ARG A 257 3.85 11.91 -2.40
CA ARG A 257 2.58 12.60 -2.64
C ARG A 257 1.57 11.73 -3.38
N ARG A 258 2.00 10.99 -4.41
CA ARG A 258 1.13 10.05 -5.15
C ARG A 258 0.67 8.91 -4.25
N LEU A 259 1.55 8.33 -3.44
CA LEU A 259 1.18 7.27 -2.52
C LEU A 259 0.11 7.76 -1.53
N THR A 260 0.36 8.88 -0.85
CA THR A 260 -0.58 9.46 0.13
C THR A 260 -1.91 9.85 -0.52
N SER A 261 -1.88 10.50 -1.70
CA SER A 261 -3.12 10.89 -2.40
C SER A 261 -3.92 9.68 -2.89
N ASN A 262 -3.25 8.61 -3.30
CA ASN A 262 -3.92 7.37 -3.68
C ASN A 262 -4.61 6.71 -2.49
N MET A 263 -3.98 6.76 -1.30
CA MET A 263 -4.59 6.26 -0.06
C MET A 263 -5.81 7.09 0.34
N ASP A 264 -5.71 8.42 0.30
CA ASP A 264 -6.82 9.32 0.61
C ASP A 264 -8.05 9.08 -0.30
N VAL A 265 -7.83 9.00 -1.61
CA VAL A 265 -8.91 8.68 -2.57
C VAL A 265 -9.46 7.27 -2.33
N ASN A 266 -8.61 6.31 -1.93
CA ASN A 266 -9.05 4.95 -1.65
C ASN A 266 -10.00 4.89 -0.45
N ILE A 267 -9.65 5.55 0.65
CA ILE A 267 -10.45 5.56 1.88
C ILE A 267 -11.70 6.45 1.72
N LEU A 268 -11.64 7.54 0.94
CA LEU A 268 -12.81 8.31 0.52
C LEU A 268 -13.82 7.40 -0.19
N GLN A 269 -13.35 6.62 -1.16
CA GLN A 269 -14.22 5.79 -1.97
C GLN A 269 -14.86 4.62 -1.19
N LEU A 270 -14.12 4.02 -0.25
CA LEU A 270 -14.57 2.86 0.53
C LEU A 270 -15.40 3.24 1.75
N LEU A 271 -15.03 4.33 2.42
CA LEU A 271 -15.49 4.66 3.77
C LEU A 271 -16.04 6.09 3.88
N ASN A 272 -15.94 6.91 2.82
CA ASN A 272 -16.18 8.36 2.87
C ASN A 272 -15.35 9.06 3.97
N THR A 273 -14.14 8.56 4.20
CA THR A 273 -13.17 9.16 5.13
C THR A 273 -12.12 9.98 4.38
N ARG A 274 -11.22 10.63 5.12
CA ARG A 274 -10.14 11.46 4.57
C ARG A 274 -8.89 11.31 5.42
N GLU A 275 -7.74 11.46 4.79
CA GLU A 275 -6.47 11.74 5.46
C GLU A 275 -6.47 13.19 5.97
N ARG A 276 -5.67 13.49 7.00
CA ARG A 276 -5.66 14.81 7.66
C ARG A 276 -4.26 15.40 7.70
N ASP A 277 -4.18 16.72 7.63
CA ASP A 277 -2.96 17.45 7.99
C ASP A 277 -2.81 17.60 9.51
N GLU A 278 -1.69 18.18 9.94
CA GLU A 278 -1.39 18.37 11.36
C GLU A 278 -2.40 19.26 12.09
N ALA A 279 -2.85 20.35 11.46
CA ALA A 279 -3.81 21.27 12.05
C ALA A 279 -5.19 20.61 12.22
N GLN A 280 -5.60 19.80 11.24
CA GLN A 280 -6.83 19.02 11.29
C GLN A 280 -6.79 17.93 12.37
N TRP A 281 -5.63 17.28 12.57
CA TRP A 281 -5.45 16.34 13.68
C TRP A 281 -5.52 17.03 15.04
N HIS A 282 -4.82 18.16 15.20
CA HIS A 282 -4.89 18.96 16.42
C HIS A 282 -6.32 19.40 16.72
N GLY A 283 -7.04 19.91 15.71
CA GLY A 283 -8.45 20.30 15.84
C GLY A 283 -9.36 19.14 16.24
N LEU A 284 -9.21 17.98 15.59
CA LEU A 284 -10.02 16.79 15.92
C LEU A 284 -9.79 16.32 17.37
N LEU A 285 -8.55 16.35 17.85
CA LEU A 285 -8.22 15.93 19.22
C LEU A 285 -8.81 16.89 20.24
N GLN A 286 -8.77 18.20 19.98
CA GLN A 286 -9.41 19.22 20.81
C GLN A 286 -10.94 19.12 20.80
N GLU A 287 -11.55 18.85 19.64
CA GLU A 287 -12.98 18.59 19.53
C GLU A 287 -13.39 17.29 20.25
N ALA A 288 -12.51 16.28 20.24
CA ALA A 288 -12.74 15.04 20.94
C ALA A 288 -12.66 15.24 22.46
N ASP A 289 -11.66 15.95 22.97
CA ASP A 289 -11.54 16.35 24.38
C ASP A 289 -10.46 17.42 24.56
N GLU A 290 -10.75 18.48 25.32
CA GLU A 290 -9.77 19.54 25.61
C GLU A 290 -8.56 19.03 26.43
N GLN A 291 -8.70 17.88 27.10
CA GLN A 291 -7.67 17.28 27.93
C GLN A 291 -6.55 16.56 27.14
N PHE A 292 -6.73 16.39 25.82
CA PHE A 292 -5.65 15.95 24.95
C PHE A 292 -4.67 17.10 24.69
N GLN A 293 -3.52 17.07 25.35
CA GLN A 293 -2.44 18.01 25.10
C GLN A 293 -1.57 17.55 23.94
N TRP A 294 -1.45 18.41 22.93
CA TRP A 294 -0.59 18.19 21.77
C TRP A 294 0.89 18.19 22.14
N VAL A 295 1.63 17.17 21.71
CA VAL A 295 3.11 17.13 21.84
C VAL A 295 3.77 17.43 20.50
N GLY A 296 3.35 16.75 19.43
CA GLY A 296 3.93 16.96 18.10
C GLY A 296 3.70 15.83 17.11
N VAL A 297 4.32 15.95 15.94
CA VAL A 297 4.34 14.91 14.90
C VAL A 297 5.77 14.47 14.63
N GLN A 298 6.02 13.18 14.71
CA GLN A 298 7.30 12.56 14.36
C GLN A 298 7.24 11.97 12.96
N ARG A 299 8.27 12.26 12.15
CA ARG A 299 8.41 11.77 10.77
C ARG A 299 9.76 11.10 10.61
N VAL A 300 9.77 9.95 9.94
CA VAL A 300 11.00 9.21 9.64
C VAL A 300 11.28 9.24 8.15
N GLU A 301 12.53 9.49 7.79
CA GLU A 301 12.98 9.47 6.41
C GLU A 301 12.70 8.10 5.77
N GLY A 302 12.16 8.11 4.55
CA GLY A 302 11.73 6.89 3.85
C GLY A 302 10.35 6.37 4.25
N SER A 303 9.76 6.82 5.36
CA SER A 303 8.38 6.52 5.73
C SER A 303 7.36 7.40 5.00
N ALA A 304 6.24 6.81 4.60
CA ALA A 304 5.04 7.51 4.14
C ALA A 304 4.11 7.92 5.30
N LEU A 305 4.27 7.29 6.47
CA LEU A 305 3.46 7.50 7.67
C LEU A 305 4.21 8.36 8.69
N ALA A 306 3.47 8.93 9.63
CA ALA A 306 3.98 9.69 10.75
C ALA A 306 3.26 9.31 12.05
N VAL A 307 3.84 9.71 13.18
CA VAL A 307 3.29 9.46 14.51
C VAL A 307 2.89 10.79 15.13
N VAL A 308 1.60 10.96 15.38
CA VAL A 308 1.07 12.06 16.19
C VAL A 308 1.12 11.63 17.65
N GLU A 309 1.64 12.51 18.49
CA GLU A 309 1.80 12.28 19.92
C GLU A 309 0.97 13.28 20.72
N VAL A 310 0.15 12.76 21.64
CA VAL A 310 -0.58 13.55 22.63
C VAL A 310 -0.51 12.93 24.02
N VAL A 311 -0.66 13.78 25.03
CA VAL A 311 -0.69 13.39 26.45
C VAL A 311 -2.06 13.71 27.02
N TRP A 312 -2.61 12.79 27.79
CA TRP A 312 -3.80 13.04 28.60
C TRP A 312 -3.41 13.67 29.94
N MET A 313 -3.96 14.85 30.27
CA MET A 313 -3.46 15.68 31.38
C MET A 313 -4.30 15.64 32.66
N ASN A 314 -5.34 14.80 32.75
CA ASN A 314 -6.35 14.98 33.79
C ASN A 314 -5.93 14.45 35.17
N ASP A 315 -5.60 15.35 36.10
CA ASP A 315 -5.54 15.05 37.54
C ASP A 315 -6.97 15.14 38.12
N TYR A 316 -7.59 13.99 38.42
CA TYR A 316 -8.76 13.96 39.32
C TYR A 316 -8.31 13.86 40.78
#